data_AF-A0A2P2GJM1-F1
#
_entry.id   AF-A0A2P2GJM1-F1
#
_cell.length_a   1.000
_cell.length_b   1.000
_cell.length_c   1.000
_cell.angle_alpha   90.00
_cell.angle_beta   90.00
_cell.angle_gamma   90.00
#
_symmetry.space_group_name_H-M   'P 1'
#
loop_
_entity.id
_entity.type
_entity.pdbx_description
1 polymer ?
#
loop_
_entity_poly.entity_id
_entity_poly.type
_entity_poly.pdbx_seq_one_letter_code
_entity_poly.pdbx_strand_id
1 'polypeptide(L)'
;MTQGFDLVASLARGVGGRSGAWAFIQGFAAHWAGAALKGGDGWAEAELDAAEARLGLHLPTGLREAYALFGRRPDLHSNHDVLLGPAELYVDDAKEALVFRHENQGAASWGILLDGLRDDDPAVFIRLDLADKSAERWEGWLERLSLCFVEIALSESLRADEELCDYLDPQDDTFELLETNFVRLPFPAYPVGEQTRWFLGHDSLVRDDDGAAVLARGRTAEAIARVRDLIPGDWLNDW
;
A
#
# COMPACT_ATOMS: atom_id res chain seq x y z
N MET A 1 12.19 11.79 26.13
CA MET A 1 10.94 11.15 25.71
C MET A 1 10.52 11.82 24.42
N THR A 2 10.93 11.27 23.27
CA THR A 2 10.39 11.70 21.98
C THR A 2 8.90 11.37 21.98
N GLN A 3 8.05 12.36 21.67
CA GLN A 3 6.62 12.11 21.45
C GLN A 3 6.52 10.95 20.43
N GLY A 4 5.82 9.88 20.81
CA GLY A 4 5.63 8.73 19.94
C GLY A 4 4.97 9.13 18.63
N PHE A 5 5.23 8.37 17.57
CA PHE A 5 4.60 8.56 16.27
C PHE A 5 3.10 8.34 16.37
N ASP A 6 2.34 9.43 16.33
CA ASP A 6 0.88 9.40 16.22
C ASP A 6 0.49 9.00 14.79
N LEU A 7 0.18 7.71 14.62
CA LEU A 7 -0.16 7.15 13.32
C LEU A 7 -1.43 7.79 12.74
N VAL A 8 -2.44 8.10 13.56
CA VAL A 8 -3.70 8.70 13.10
C VAL A 8 -3.45 10.09 12.54
N ALA A 9 -2.78 10.95 13.32
CA ALA A 9 -2.49 12.32 12.90
C ALA A 9 -1.49 12.36 11.74
N SER A 10 -0.53 11.43 11.71
CA SER A 10 0.42 11.33 10.61
C SER A 10 -0.25 10.86 9.32
N LEU A 11 -1.14 9.87 9.39
CA LEU A 11 -1.88 9.39 8.22
C LEU A 11 -2.82 10.46 7.68
N ALA A 12 -3.51 11.21 8.55
CA ALA A 12 -4.35 12.34 8.12
C ALA A 12 -3.57 13.38 7.29
N ARG A 13 -2.30 13.65 7.64
CA ARG A 13 -1.41 14.47 6.82
C ARG A 13 -0.94 13.74 5.56
N GLY A 14 -0.66 12.44 5.68
CA GLY A 14 -0.26 11.54 4.61
C GLY A 14 -1.22 11.55 3.43
N VAL A 15 -2.52 11.40 3.71
CA VAL A 15 -3.56 11.38 2.67
C VAL A 15 -3.81 12.77 2.07
N GLY A 16 -3.42 13.85 2.76
CA GLY A 16 -3.68 15.24 2.37
C GLY A 16 -2.84 15.75 1.19
N GLY A 17 -1.77 15.05 0.80
CA GLY A 17 -1.00 15.39 -0.39
C GLY A 17 0.43 14.81 -0.40
N ARG A 18 1.11 15.00 -1.54
CA ARG A 18 2.42 14.38 -1.86
C ARG A 18 3.49 14.53 -0.78
N SER A 19 3.78 15.75 -0.31
CA SER A 19 4.78 15.94 0.75
C SER A 19 4.38 15.27 2.08
N GLY A 20 3.07 15.23 2.36
CA GLY A 20 2.52 14.56 3.54
C GLY A 20 2.70 13.04 3.46
N ALA A 21 2.44 12.46 2.30
CA ALA A 21 2.62 11.03 2.03
C ALA A 21 4.05 10.57 2.33
N TRP A 22 5.05 11.29 1.82
CA TRP A 22 6.46 10.98 2.06
C TRP A 22 6.85 11.08 3.54
N ALA A 23 6.40 12.13 4.22
CA ALA A 23 6.63 12.29 5.65
C ALA A 23 5.96 11.16 6.46
N PHE A 24 4.76 10.72 6.05
CA PHE A 24 4.10 9.57 6.65
C PHE A 24 4.91 8.29 6.44
N ILE A 25 5.34 7.96 5.21
CA ILE A 25 6.10 6.75 4.91
C ILE A 25 7.42 6.72 5.69
N GLN A 26 8.13 7.84 5.77
CA GLN A 26 9.35 7.94 6.60
C GLN A 26 9.07 7.64 8.07
N GLY A 27 8.01 8.23 8.63
CA GLY A 27 7.61 8.01 10.02
C GLY A 27 7.11 6.58 10.27
N PHE A 28 6.36 6.02 9.33
CA PHE A 28 5.87 4.65 9.39
C PHE A 28 7.03 3.65 9.33
N ALA A 29 7.97 3.82 8.41
CA ALA A 29 9.16 2.98 8.32
C ALA A 29 9.96 2.95 9.63
N ALA A 30 10.17 4.13 10.23
CA ALA A 30 10.94 4.28 11.47
C ALA A 30 10.29 3.62 12.70
N HIS A 31 8.95 3.55 12.76
CA HIS A 31 8.24 3.14 13.98
C HIS A 31 7.46 1.82 13.85
N TRP A 32 7.07 1.46 12.63
CA TRP A 32 6.24 0.29 12.35
C TRP A 32 6.96 -0.76 11.50
N ALA A 33 7.79 -0.36 10.54
CA ALA A 33 8.49 -1.31 9.66
C ALA A 33 9.94 -1.65 10.11
N GLY A 34 10.26 -1.45 11.39
CA GLY A 34 11.51 -1.91 11.99
C GLY A 34 12.77 -1.08 11.71
N ALA A 35 12.81 -0.23 10.68
CA ALA A 35 13.97 0.62 10.40
C ALA A 35 13.63 1.92 9.65
N ALA A 36 14.14 3.03 10.17
CA ALA A 36 14.05 4.35 9.53
C ALA A 36 14.74 4.36 8.16
N LEU A 37 14.20 5.13 7.22
CA LEU A 37 14.78 5.32 5.90
C LEU A 37 16.14 6.03 5.98
N LYS A 38 17.11 5.54 5.21
CA LYS A 38 18.48 6.10 5.15
C LYS A 38 18.91 6.39 3.71
N GLY A 39 19.99 7.16 3.57
CA GLY A 39 20.63 7.36 2.27
C GLY A 39 21.06 6.01 1.67
N GLY A 40 20.50 5.66 0.52
CA GLY A 40 20.70 4.38 -0.16
C GLY A 40 19.47 3.46 -0.19
N ASP A 41 18.41 3.78 0.54
CA ASP A 41 17.15 3.02 0.54
C ASP A 41 16.30 3.24 -0.72
N GLY A 42 16.72 4.15 -1.61
CA GLY A 42 16.11 4.37 -2.91
C GLY A 42 17.06 4.20 -4.09
N TRP A 43 16.48 4.34 -5.29
CA TRP A 43 17.19 4.30 -6.56
C TRP A 43 17.90 5.62 -6.84
N ALA A 44 19.04 5.57 -7.51
CA ALA A 44 19.75 6.78 -7.91
C ALA A 44 19.06 7.46 -9.10
N GLU A 45 19.18 8.79 -9.20
CA GLU A 45 18.65 9.56 -10.34
C GLU A 45 19.07 9.00 -11.69
N ALA A 46 20.33 8.56 -11.83
CA ALA A 46 20.83 7.96 -13.07
C ALA A 46 20.10 6.67 -13.47
N GLU A 47 19.60 5.90 -12.50
CA GLU A 47 18.83 4.67 -12.75
C GLU A 47 17.40 5.01 -13.19
N LEU A 48 16.83 6.09 -12.65
CA LEU A 48 15.53 6.63 -13.09
C LEU A 48 15.63 7.24 -14.50
N ASP A 49 16.69 7.98 -14.79
CA ASP A 49 16.95 8.55 -16.11
C ASP A 49 17.15 7.44 -17.17
N ALA A 50 17.82 6.35 -16.79
CA ALA A 50 17.96 5.19 -17.66
C ALA A 50 16.61 4.51 -17.95
N ALA A 51 15.71 4.45 -16.96
CA ALA A 51 14.35 3.95 -17.14
C ALA A 51 13.55 4.83 -18.12
N GLU A 52 13.60 6.15 -17.94
CA GLU A 52 12.95 7.11 -18.84
C GLU A 52 13.47 6.99 -20.28
N ALA A 53 14.79 6.94 -20.46
CA ALA A 53 15.42 6.80 -21.77
C ALA A 53 15.02 5.48 -22.46
N ARG A 54 14.94 4.38 -21.70
CA ARG A 54 14.51 3.07 -22.20
C ARG A 54 13.03 3.06 -22.59
N LEU A 55 12.19 3.69 -21.79
CA LEU A 55 10.74 3.74 -22.02
C LEU A 55 10.34 4.78 -23.08
N GLY A 56 11.19 5.79 -23.33
CA GLY A 56 10.89 6.91 -24.22
C GLY A 56 9.86 7.88 -23.64
N LEU A 57 9.75 7.97 -22.32
CA LEU A 57 8.79 8.83 -21.59
C LEU A 57 9.43 9.36 -20.30
N HIS A 58 8.84 10.40 -19.74
CA HIS A 58 9.22 10.91 -18.42
C HIS A 58 8.37 10.26 -17.32
N LEU A 59 9.01 9.89 -16.21
CA LEU A 59 8.30 9.40 -15.04
C LEU A 59 7.69 10.60 -14.29
N PRO A 60 6.46 10.49 -13.79
CA PRO A 60 5.86 11.52 -12.94
C PRO A 60 6.72 11.82 -11.71
N THR A 61 6.73 13.07 -11.27
CA THR A 61 7.55 13.52 -10.13
C THR A 61 7.33 12.65 -8.90
N GLY A 62 6.08 12.31 -8.57
CA GLY A 62 5.75 11.45 -7.43
C GLY A 62 6.29 10.02 -7.55
N LEU A 63 6.41 9.48 -8.76
CA LEU A 63 6.98 8.15 -8.98
C LEU A 63 8.50 8.17 -8.76
N ARG A 64 9.17 9.20 -9.29
CA ARG A 64 10.61 9.41 -9.08
C ARG A 64 10.93 9.59 -7.59
N GLU A 65 10.14 10.40 -6.89
CA GLU A 65 10.30 10.64 -5.45
C GLU A 65 10.12 9.35 -4.63
N ALA A 66 9.10 8.54 -4.92
CA ALA A 66 8.91 7.27 -4.25
C ALA A 66 10.11 6.32 -4.45
N TYR A 67 10.57 6.17 -5.70
CA TYR A 67 11.73 5.33 -5.99
C TYR A 67 13.00 5.84 -5.32
N ALA A 68 13.24 7.15 -5.33
CA ALA A 68 14.41 7.77 -4.70
C ALA A 68 14.35 7.71 -3.16
N LEU A 69 13.16 7.66 -2.57
CA LEU A 69 12.97 7.63 -1.13
C LEU A 69 13.10 6.22 -0.53
N PHE A 70 12.43 5.24 -1.12
CA PHE A 70 12.34 3.89 -0.54
C PHE A 70 12.25 2.76 -1.57
N GLY A 71 12.53 3.01 -2.85
CA GLY A 71 12.37 1.99 -3.90
C GLY A 71 13.29 0.76 -3.82
N ARG A 72 14.23 0.72 -2.87
CA ARG A 72 15.06 -0.45 -2.53
C ARG A 72 14.69 -1.06 -1.18
N ARG A 73 13.53 -0.73 -0.64
CA ARG A 73 12.98 -1.26 0.61
C ARG A 73 11.78 -2.17 0.31
N PRO A 74 12.01 -3.38 -0.23
CA PRO A 74 10.92 -4.31 -0.54
C PRO A 74 10.10 -4.67 0.70
N ASP A 75 10.67 -4.58 1.90
CA ASP A 75 9.96 -4.73 3.16
C ASP A 75 8.83 -3.70 3.39
N LEU A 76 8.86 -2.58 2.65
CA LEU A 76 7.82 -1.54 2.69
C LEU A 76 6.81 -1.63 1.55
N HIS A 77 7.15 -2.29 0.44
CA HIS A 77 6.36 -2.17 -0.79
C HIS A 77 6.13 -3.48 -1.54
N SER A 78 6.76 -4.58 -1.10
CA SER A 78 6.72 -5.87 -1.77
C SER A 78 6.92 -7.07 -0.86
N ASN A 79 6.15 -7.14 0.23
CA ASN A 79 6.04 -8.36 1.03
C ASN A 79 5.07 -9.35 0.37
N HIS A 80 4.04 -8.85 -0.29
CA HIS A 80 3.11 -9.61 -1.11
C HIS A 80 3.22 -9.17 -2.57
N ASP A 81 2.69 -8.02 -2.95
CA ASP A 81 2.64 -7.55 -4.34
C ASP A 81 3.96 -6.90 -4.78
N VAL A 82 4.31 -6.97 -6.05
CA VAL A 82 5.63 -6.54 -6.52
C VAL A 82 5.56 -5.13 -7.10
N LEU A 83 6.23 -4.18 -6.44
CA LEU A 83 6.58 -2.89 -7.02
C LEU A 83 7.76 -3.12 -7.98
N LEU A 84 7.56 -2.78 -9.24
CA LEU A 84 8.57 -2.97 -10.28
C LEU A 84 9.76 -2.04 -10.06
N GLY A 85 10.98 -2.53 -10.23
CA GLY A 85 12.15 -1.68 -10.27
C GLY A 85 12.16 -0.78 -11.52
N PRO A 86 12.96 0.30 -11.55
CA PRO A 86 13.05 1.21 -12.70
C PRO A 86 13.38 0.49 -14.02
N ALA A 87 14.16 -0.59 -13.98
CA ALA A 87 14.49 -1.39 -15.16
C ALA A 87 13.34 -2.30 -15.65
N GLU A 88 12.36 -2.57 -14.79
CA GLU A 88 11.26 -3.51 -15.01
C GLU A 88 9.96 -2.80 -15.40
N LEU A 89 9.86 -1.49 -15.16
CA LEU A 89 8.76 -0.67 -15.66
C LEU A 89 8.55 -0.88 -17.17
N TYR A 90 7.29 -0.91 -17.59
CA TYR A 90 6.91 -1.06 -18.99
C TYR A 90 5.58 -0.35 -19.27
N VAL A 91 5.39 0.02 -20.54
CA VAL A 91 4.09 0.42 -21.06
C VAL A 91 3.38 -0.82 -21.55
N ASP A 92 2.13 -1.01 -21.15
CA ASP A 92 1.34 -2.16 -21.53
C ASP A 92 1.21 -2.34 -23.06
N ASP A 93 0.74 -3.51 -23.48
CA ASP A 93 0.67 -3.88 -24.89
C ASP A 93 -0.32 -2.99 -25.68
N ALA A 94 -1.39 -2.54 -25.02
CA ALA A 94 -2.38 -1.62 -25.57
C ALA A 94 -1.86 -0.18 -25.70
N LYS A 95 -0.70 0.15 -25.10
CA LYS A 95 -0.13 1.50 -25.05
C LYS A 95 -1.04 2.51 -24.36
N GLU A 96 -1.68 2.08 -23.28
CA GLU A 96 -2.61 2.89 -22.50
C GLU A 96 -2.03 3.34 -21.17
N ALA A 97 -1.17 2.51 -20.53
CA ALA A 97 -0.65 2.79 -19.20
C ALA A 97 0.81 2.39 -19.01
N LEU A 98 1.52 3.18 -18.20
CA LEU A 98 2.77 2.80 -17.57
C LEU A 98 2.47 1.93 -16.35
N VAL A 99 2.88 0.66 -16.39
CA VAL A 99 2.69 -0.30 -15.30
C VAL A 99 3.85 -0.19 -14.33
N PHE A 100 3.55 -0.09 -13.03
CA PHE A 100 4.55 0.04 -11.97
C PHE A 100 4.42 -0.98 -10.84
N ARG A 101 3.32 -1.74 -10.77
CA ARG A 101 3.12 -2.76 -9.74
C ARG A 101 2.30 -3.92 -10.27
N HIS A 102 2.61 -5.12 -9.79
CA HIS A 102 1.87 -6.35 -10.04
C HIS A 102 1.40 -7.00 -8.76
N GLU A 103 0.22 -7.60 -8.83
CA GLU A 103 -0.20 -8.57 -7.83
C GLU A 103 0.69 -9.82 -7.99
N ASN A 104 1.01 -10.47 -6.88
CA ASN A 104 2.07 -11.48 -6.84
C ASN A 104 1.81 -12.77 -7.63
N GLN A 105 0.55 -13.06 -7.95
CA GLN A 105 0.12 -14.17 -8.81
C GLN A 105 -0.29 -13.70 -10.21
N GLY A 106 -0.16 -12.39 -10.49
CA GLY A 106 -0.51 -11.79 -11.76
C GLY A 106 -2.01 -11.54 -11.94
N ALA A 107 -2.81 -11.59 -10.86
CA ALA A 107 -4.25 -11.38 -10.94
C ALA A 107 -4.64 -9.91 -11.21
N ALA A 108 -3.73 -8.97 -10.95
CA ALA A 108 -3.94 -7.56 -11.21
C ALA A 108 -2.62 -6.82 -11.49
N SER A 109 -2.73 -5.67 -12.14
CA SER A 109 -1.65 -4.72 -12.36
C SER A 109 -2.11 -3.32 -12.01
N TRP A 110 -1.20 -2.50 -11.47
CA TRP A 110 -1.44 -1.08 -11.22
C TRP A 110 -0.54 -0.22 -12.09
N GLY A 111 -1.11 0.88 -12.57
CA GLY A 111 -0.46 1.75 -13.53
C GLY A 111 -0.98 3.17 -13.52
N ILE A 112 -0.32 3.98 -14.33
CA ILE A 112 -0.66 5.39 -14.60
C ILE A 112 -0.99 5.47 -16.09
N LEU A 113 -2.18 5.99 -16.44
CA LEU A 113 -2.53 6.21 -17.83
C LEU A 113 -1.53 7.18 -18.48
N LEU A 114 -1.15 6.93 -19.74
CA LEU A 114 -0.10 7.71 -20.41
C LEU A 114 -0.43 9.21 -20.46
N ASP A 115 -1.69 9.57 -20.64
CA ASP A 115 -2.14 10.98 -20.65
C ASP A 115 -1.98 11.68 -19.29
N GLY A 116 -1.94 10.91 -18.20
CA GLY A 116 -1.71 11.40 -16.84
C GLY A 116 -0.24 11.60 -16.49
N LEU A 117 0.71 11.12 -17.30
CA LEU A 117 2.15 11.18 -16.95
C LEU A 117 2.70 12.60 -16.84
N ARG A 118 2.00 13.60 -17.39
CA ARG A 118 2.35 15.02 -17.28
C ARG A 118 2.08 15.62 -15.91
N ASP A 119 1.24 14.97 -15.11
CA ASP A 119 0.88 15.46 -13.79
C ASP A 119 1.95 15.00 -12.79
N ASP A 120 2.33 15.86 -11.84
CA ASP A 120 3.35 15.54 -10.84
C ASP A 120 2.95 14.36 -9.94
N ASP A 121 1.65 14.22 -9.67
CA ASP A 121 1.08 13.23 -8.74
C ASP A 121 -0.20 12.65 -9.35
N PRO A 122 -0.08 11.83 -10.41
CA PRO A 122 -1.22 11.41 -11.23
C PRO A 122 -2.10 10.40 -10.51
N ALA A 123 -3.32 10.21 -10.99
CA ALA A 123 -4.18 9.12 -10.53
C ALA A 123 -3.60 7.74 -10.92
N VAL A 124 -3.89 6.75 -10.09
CA VAL A 124 -3.52 5.34 -10.28
C VAL A 124 -4.74 4.55 -10.71
N PHE A 125 -4.52 3.59 -11.59
CA PHE A 125 -5.53 2.69 -12.14
C PHE A 125 -5.13 1.24 -11.87
N ILE A 126 -6.13 0.37 -11.76
CA ILE A 126 -5.98 -1.08 -11.64
C ILE A 126 -6.52 -1.74 -12.91
N ARG A 127 -5.86 -2.81 -13.36
CA ARG A 127 -6.36 -3.70 -14.41
C ARG A 127 -6.31 -5.13 -13.89
N LEU A 128 -7.47 -5.79 -13.87
CA LEU A 128 -7.58 -7.20 -13.49
C LEU A 128 -7.18 -8.10 -14.65
N ASP A 129 -6.53 -9.22 -14.35
CA ASP A 129 -6.29 -10.31 -15.29
C ASP A 129 -7.54 -11.19 -15.35
N LEU A 130 -8.34 -11.03 -16.40
CA LEU A 130 -9.63 -11.71 -16.55
C LEU A 130 -9.50 -12.89 -17.51
N ALA A 131 -10.41 -13.87 -17.37
CA ALA A 131 -10.51 -14.97 -18.34
C ALA A 131 -10.91 -14.45 -19.74
N ASP A 132 -11.78 -13.45 -19.79
CA ASP A 132 -12.12 -12.72 -21.01
C ASP A 132 -11.21 -11.49 -21.16
N LYS A 133 -10.16 -11.65 -21.96
CA LYS A 133 -9.18 -10.59 -22.25
C LYS A 133 -9.79 -9.35 -22.91
N SER A 134 -10.97 -9.47 -23.55
CA SER A 134 -11.63 -8.31 -24.17
C SER A 134 -12.40 -7.45 -23.17
N ALA A 135 -12.66 -7.95 -21.96
CA ALA A 135 -13.32 -7.23 -20.89
C ALA A 135 -12.36 -6.47 -19.98
N GLU A 136 -11.05 -6.76 -20.07
CA GLU A 136 -10.01 -6.07 -19.31
C GLU A 136 -9.95 -4.60 -19.68
N ARG A 137 -9.86 -3.76 -18.65
CA ARG A 137 -9.76 -2.31 -18.79
C ARG A 137 -9.07 -1.73 -17.55
N TRP A 138 -8.47 -0.56 -17.72
CA TRP A 138 -7.96 0.22 -16.62
C TRP A 138 -9.11 0.91 -15.90
N GLU A 139 -9.31 0.59 -14.63
CA GLU A 139 -10.33 1.17 -13.75
C GLU A 139 -9.66 2.04 -12.68
N GLY A 140 -10.35 3.11 -12.24
CA GLY A 140 -9.77 4.02 -11.26
C GLY A 140 -9.46 3.31 -9.94
N TRP A 141 -8.25 3.48 -9.42
CA TRP A 141 -7.80 2.89 -8.15
C TRP A 141 -7.64 3.94 -7.04
N LEU A 142 -6.80 4.95 -7.23
CA LEU A 142 -6.64 6.03 -6.25
C LEU A 142 -6.37 7.34 -6.99
N GLU A 143 -6.89 8.45 -6.46
CA GLU A 143 -6.84 9.76 -7.13
C GLU A 143 -5.43 10.35 -7.25
N ARG A 144 -4.45 9.83 -6.50
CA ARG A 144 -3.05 10.27 -6.50
C ARG A 144 -2.09 9.12 -6.28
N LEU A 145 -0.95 9.18 -6.95
CA LEU A 145 0.14 8.21 -6.83
C LEU A 145 0.76 8.24 -5.44
N SER A 146 0.95 9.41 -4.85
CA SER A 146 1.47 9.55 -3.49
C SER A 146 0.56 8.90 -2.45
N LEU A 147 -0.76 9.01 -2.62
CA LEU A 147 -1.74 8.30 -1.80
C LEU A 147 -1.66 6.78 -2.02
N CYS A 148 -1.45 6.34 -3.25
CA CYS A 148 -1.22 4.93 -3.54
C CYS A 148 0.02 4.38 -2.85
N PHE A 149 1.11 5.15 -2.72
CA PHE A 149 2.28 4.70 -1.97
C PHE A 149 2.06 4.65 -0.46
N VAL A 150 1.21 5.50 0.10
CA VAL A 150 0.75 5.35 1.50
C VAL A 150 -0.03 4.05 1.66
N GLU A 151 -0.92 3.75 0.72
CA GLU A 151 -1.69 2.51 0.69
C GLU A 151 -0.78 1.28 0.61
N ILE A 152 0.16 1.25 -0.33
CA ILE A 152 1.14 0.19 -0.49
C ILE A 152 1.91 -0.02 0.82
N ALA A 153 2.42 1.06 1.43
CA ALA A 153 3.19 0.96 2.68
C ALA A 153 2.37 0.38 3.85
N LEU A 154 1.06 0.63 3.90
CA LEU A 154 0.16 0.06 4.90
C LEU A 154 -0.20 -1.40 4.60
N SER A 155 -0.54 -1.70 3.34
CA SER A 155 -1.02 -3.01 2.87
C SER A 155 0.06 -4.07 2.88
N GLU A 156 1.23 -3.75 2.34
CA GLU A 156 2.38 -4.67 2.33
C GLU A 156 2.86 -4.94 3.76
N SER A 157 2.65 -3.98 4.65
CA SER A 157 2.92 -4.11 6.07
C SER A 157 2.11 -5.25 6.73
N LEU A 158 0.87 -5.49 6.29
CA LEU A 158 -0.01 -6.55 6.80
C LEU A 158 0.37 -7.95 6.27
N ARG A 159 1.36 -8.01 5.37
CA ARG A 159 1.87 -9.23 4.74
C ARG A 159 3.34 -9.47 5.09
N ALA A 160 3.83 -8.82 6.15
CA ALA A 160 5.19 -8.95 6.65
C ALA A 160 5.35 -10.25 7.47
N ASP A 161 6.29 -10.26 8.42
CA ASP A 161 6.58 -11.38 9.32
C ASP A 161 5.31 -12.11 9.80
N GLU A 162 5.26 -13.42 9.52
CA GLU A 162 4.13 -14.30 9.81
C GLU A 162 3.83 -14.36 11.32
N GLU A 163 4.82 -14.14 12.19
CA GLU A 163 4.60 -14.10 13.65
C GLU A 163 3.83 -12.85 14.12
N LEU A 164 3.79 -11.81 13.28
CA LEU A 164 3.21 -10.51 13.59
C LEU A 164 1.99 -10.18 12.75
N CYS A 165 1.61 -11.03 11.80
CA CYS A 165 0.51 -10.81 10.89
C CYS A 165 -0.48 -11.98 10.93
N ASP A 166 -1.76 -11.69 10.76
CA ASP A 166 -2.80 -12.71 10.71
C ASP A 166 -3.97 -12.26 9.85
N TYR A 167 -4.81 -13.22 9.44
CA TYR A 167 -6.01 -12.95 8.69
C TYR A 167 -7.19 -13.81 9.17
N LEU A 168 -8.36 -13.23 9.06
CA LEU A 168 -9.64 -13.79 9.52
C LEU A 168 -10.65 -13.72 8.37
N ASP A 169 -11.42 -14.80 8.22
CA ASP A 169 -12.68 -14.78 7.46
C ASP A 169 -13.77 -14.16 8.36
N PRO A 170 -14.27 -12.95 8.04
CA PRO A 170 -15.13 -12.21 8.96
C PRO A 170 -16.51 -12.84 9.12
N GLN A 171 -17.05 -12.71 10.32
CA GLN A 171 -18.43 -13.07 10.67
C GLN A 171 -19.34 -11.84 10.68
N ASP A 172 -20.65 -12.04 10.76
CA ASP A 172 -21.67 -10.97 10.67
C ASP A 172 -21.44 -9.80 11.66
N ASP A 173 -20.86 -10.06 12.84
CA ASP A 173 -20.60 -9.06 13.89
C ASP A 173 -19.17 -8.49 13.87
N THR A 174 -18.29 -8.98 13.00
CA THR A 174 -16.87 -8.61 12.97
C THR A 174 -16.68 -7.10 12.75
N PHE A 175 -17.47 -6.50 11.87
CA PHE A 175 -17.42 -5.06 11.62
C PHE A 175 -17.80 -4.23 12.85
N GLU A 176 -18.87 -4.60 13.56
CA GLU A 176 -19.31 -3.89 14.77
C GLU A 176 -18.25 -3.96 15.87
N LEU A 177 -17.57 -5.10 15.99
CA LEU A 177 -16.46 -5.29 16.92
C LEU A 177 -15.23 -4.45 16.55
N LEU A 178 -14.92 -4.31 15.26
CA LEU A 178 -13.86 -3.42 14.79
C LEU A 178 -14.16 -1.96 15.15
N GLU A 179 -15.38 -1.49 14.88
CA GLU A 179 -15.78 -0.11 15.23
C GLU A 179 -15.80 0.15 16.74
N THR A 180 -16.10 -0.87 17.54
CA THR A 180 -16.15 -0.76 19.01
C THR A 180 -14.76 -0.72 19.64
N ASN A 181 -13.82 -1.53 19.12
CA ASN A 181 -12.55 -1.80 19.79
C ASN A 181 -11.35 -1.05 19.17
N PHE A 182 -11.50 -0.50 17.97
CA PHE A 182 -10.40 0.11 17.22
C PHE A 182 -10.75 1.52 16.75
N VAL A 183 -9.71 2.35 16.54
CA VAL A 183 -9.86 3.68 15.98
C VAL A 183 -9.84 3.58 14.46
N ARG A 184 -10.93 3.96 13.80
CA ARG A 184 -10.97 4.06 12.33
C ARG A 184 -9.96 5.10 11.84
N LEU A 185 -9.09 4.67 10.94
CA LEU A 185 -8.07 5.50 10.34
C LEU A 185 -8.64 6.37 9.21
N PRO A 186 -8.12 7.60 9.02
CA PRO A 186 -8.64 8.57 8.05
C PRO A 186 -8.11 8.27 6.63
N PHE A 187 -8.21 7.01 6.18
CA PHE A 187 -7.89 6.63 4.81
C PHE A 187 -9.13 6.82 3.91
N PRO A 188 -8.99 7.38 2.70
CA PRO A 188 -10.12 7.57 1.79
C PRO A 188 -10.72 6.23 1.34
N ALA A 189 -11.97 6.26 0.92
CA ALA A 189 -12.62 5.09 0.32
C ALA A 189 -11.96 4.73 -1.01
N TYR A 190 -11.88 3.44 -1.29
CA TYR A 190 -11.39 2.94 -2.56
C TYR A 190 -12.52 3.03 -3.60
N PRO A 191 -12.27 3.46 -4.85
CA PRO A 191 -13.27 3.48 -5.92
C PRO A 191 -13.77 2.09 -6.31
N VAL A 192 -12.93 1.06 -6.13
CA VAL A 192 -13.27 -0.36 -6.31
C VAL A 192 -13.11 -1.04 -4.95
N GLY A 193 -14.15 -1.73 -4.48
CA GLY A 193 -14.20 -2.26 -3.12
C GLY A 193 -14.51 -1.19 -2.07
N GLU A 194 -15.60 -0.43 -2.31
CA GLU A 194 -16.02 0.81 -1.62
C GLU A 194 -16.05 0.77 -0.09
N GLN A 195 -15.86 -0.39 0.53
CA GLN A 195 -15.87 -0.56 1.98
C GLN A 195 -14.57 -1.07 2.58
N THR A 196 -13.46 -1.05 1.84
CA THR A 196 -12.15 -1.30 2.48
C THR A 196 -11.90 -0.23 3.55
N ARG A 197 -11.60 -0.65 4.78
CA ARG A 197 -11.44 0.24 5.93
C ARG A 197 -10.19 -0.11 6.72
N TRP A 198 -9.59 0.93 7.28
CA TRP A 198 -8.37 0.83 8.08
C TRP A 198 -8.66 1.19 9.53
N PHE A 199 -8.07 0.45 10.45
CA PHE A 199 -8.28 0.58 11.89
C PHE A 199 -6.95 0.50 12.65
N LEU A 200 -6.86 1.21 13.77
CA LEU A 200 -5.71 1.24 14.66
C LEU A 200 -6.12 0.79 16.06
N GLY A 201 -5.47 -0.25 16.55
CA GLY A 201 -5.58 -0.73 17.93
C GLY A 201 -4.33 -0.39 18.75
N HIS A 202 -4.23 -0.98 19.95
CA HIS A 202 -3.06 -0.80 20.80
C HIS A 202 -1.85 -1.58 20.25
N ASP A 203 -0.99 -0.86 19.51
CA ASP A 203 0.16 -1.40 18.77
C ASP A 203 -0.23 -2.41 17.68
N SER A 204 -1.44 -2.28 17.11
CA SER A 204 -1.91 -3.09 15.99
C SER A 204 -2.56 -2.27 14.88
N LEU A 205 -2.34 -2.66 13.64
CA LEU A 205 -2.97 -2.14 12.43
C LEU A 205 -3.92 -3.22 11.90
N VAL A 206 -5.14 -2.85 11.55
CA VAL A 206 -6.14 -3.78 11.03
C VAL A 206 -6.77 -3.20 9.76
N ARG A 207 -7.03 -4.05 8.78
CA ARG A 207 -7.73 -3.73 7.53
C ARG A 207 -8.91 -4.68 7.37
N ASP A 208 -10.07 -4.12 7.09
CA ASP A 208 -11.28 -4.83 6.68
C ASP A 208 -11.45 -4.65 5.17
N ASP A 209 -11.49 -5.75 4.41
CA ASP A 209 -11.67 -5.77 2.95
C ASP A 209 -13.13 -6.05 2.59
N ASP A 210 -14.05 -5.19 3.07
CA ASP A 210 -15.49 -5.27 2.77
C ASP A 210 -16.11 -6.64 3.07
N GLY A 211 -15.78 -7.22 4.23
CA GLY A 211 -16.29 -8.54 4.60
C GLY A 211 -15.71 -9.71 3.82
N ALA A 212 -14.73 -9.49 2.93
CA ALA A 212 -14.01 -10.58 2.26
C ALA A 212 -12.89 -11.15 3.15
N ALA A 213 -12.22 -10.29 3.92
CA ALA A 213 -11.17 -10.66 4.85
C ALA A 213 -10.93 -9.54 5.86
N VAL A 214 -10.47 -9.91 7.06
CA VAL A 214 -9.82 -8.99 7.99
C VAL A 214 -8.35 -9.36 8.08
N LEU A 215 -7.48 -8.39 7.84
CA LEU A 215 -6.03 -8.53 7.96
C LEU A 215 -5.55 -7.73 9.16
N ALA A 216 -4.69 -8.32 9.98
CA ALA A 216 -4.16 -7.68 11.17
C ALA A 216 -2.62 -7.77 11.19
N ARG A 217 -1.99 -6.72 11.71
CA ARG A 217 -0.58 -6.70 12.06
C ARG A 217 -0.38 -6.11 13.45
N GLY A 218 0.35 -6.81 14.30
CA GLY A 218 0.85 -6.29 15.57
C GLY A 218 2.29 -5.79 15.43
N ARG A 219 2.68 -4.84 16.28
CA ARG A 219 4.11 -4.51 16.46
C ARG A 219 4.86 -5.53 17.32
N THR A 220 4.10 -6.38 18.00
CA THR A 220 4.55 -7.44 18.91
C THR A 220 3.58 -8.61 18.82
N ALA A 221 4.01 -9.82 19.18
CA ALA A 221 3.15 -10.99 19.24
C ALA A 221 1.96 -10.78 20.21
N GLU A 222 2.19 -10.07 21.33
CA GLU A 222 1.14 -9.72 22.28
C GLU A 222 0.09 -8.78 21.67
N ALA A 223 0.48 -7.93 20.71
CA ALA A 223 -0.47 -7.07 20.02
C ALA A 223 -1.39 -7.85 19.08
N ILE A 224 -0.87 -8.87 18.38
CA ILE A 224 -1.71 -9.78 17.59
C ILE A 224 -2.62 -10.62 18.47
N ALA A 225 -2.11 -11.19 19.57
CA ALA A 225 -2.94 -11.95 20.50
C ALA A 225 -4.13 -11.12 21.01
N ARG A 226 -3.91 -9.83 21.33
CA ARG A 226 -5.01 -8.91 21.69
C ARG A 226 -6.02 -8.70 20.58
N VAL A 227 -5.61 -8.65 19.32
CA VAL A 227 -6.56 -8.55 18.20
C VAL A 227 -7.45 -9.79 18.14
N ARG A 228 -6.86 -10.99 18.27
CA ARG A 228 -7.60 -12.27 18.30
C ARG A 228 -8.59 -12.36 19.47
N ASP A 229 -8.20 -11.84 20.64
CA ASP A 229 -9.08 -11.79 21.81
C ASP A 229 -10.28 -10.84 21.64
N LEU A 230 -10.08 -9.73 20.93
CA LEU A 230 -11.12 -8.70 20.73
C LEU A 230 -12.06 -9.02 19.56
N ILE A 231 -11.52 -9.68 18.53
CA ILE A 231 -12.24 -10.08 17.32
C ILE A 231 -12.19 -11.62 17.25
N PRO A 232 -13.17 -12.31 17.87
CA PRO A 232 -13.21 -13.76 17.87
C PRO A 232 -13.49 -14.29 16.46
N GLY A 233 -12.86 -15.40 16.11
CA GLY A 233 -13.04 -16.06 14.82
C GLY A 233 -11.90 -17.04 14.53
N ASP A 234 -11.99 -17.71 13.39
CA ASP A 234 -10.97 -18.63 12.92
C ASP A 234 -9.84 -17.85 12.23
N TRP A 235 -8.86 -17.44 13.03
CA TRP A 235 -7.63 -16.80 12.54
C TRP A 235 -6.71 -17.86 11.91
N LEU A 236 -6.25 -17.59 10.70
CA LEU A 236 -5.71 -18.63 9.82
C LEU A 236 -4.18 -18.81 9.90
N ASN A 237 -3.46 -17.95 10.65
CA ASN A 237 -2.03 -18.11 10.95
C ASN A 237 -1.74 -18.77 12.33
N ASP A 238 -2.68 -19.52 12.91
CA ASP A 238 -2.39 -20.35 14.09
C ASP A 238 -1.60 -21.63 13.68
N TRP A 239 -0.29 -21.50 13.44
CA TRP A 239 0.63 -22.63 13.34
C TRP A 239 1.72 -22.57 14.42
#